data_AF-X1PGM0-F1
#
_entry.id   AF-X1PGM0-F1
#
_cell.length_a   1.000
_cell.length_b   1.000
_cell.length_c   1.000
_cell.angle_alpha   90.00
_cell.angle_beta   90.00
_cell.angle_gamma   90.00
#
_symmetry.space_group_name_H-M   'P 1'
#
loop_
_entity.id
_entity.type
_entity.pdbx_description
1 polymer ?
#
loop_
_entity_poly.entity_id
_entity_poly.type
_entity_poly.pdbx_seq_one_letter_code
_entity_poly.pdbx_strand_id
1 'polypeptide(L)' 'FQTTVAPTLLKKEDILKIVHWIAPAKKYVLQNFKGGQSPYEDSPRTVDPKFEKIKPYSKDFLFSLQKIISPFFEIVQVR' A
#
# COMPACT_ATOMS: atom_id res chain seq x y z
N PHE A 1 -0.68 8.05 -9.87
CA PHE A 1 -0.67 8.21 -8.41
C PHE A 1 -0.14 6.95 -7.74
N GLN A 2 0.44 7.07 -6.55
CA GLN A 2 0.98 5.95 -5.79
C GLN A 2 0.57 6.09 -4.32
N THR A 3 0.11 5.00 -3.72
CA THR A 3 -0.30 4.96 -2.32
C THR A 3 0.45 3.83 -1.62
N THR A 4 1.15 4.17 -0.54
CA THR A 4 1.76 3.18 0.36
C THR A 4 0.73 2.69 1.35
N VAL A 5 0.37 1.40 1.28
CA VAL A 5 -0.66 0.79 2.13
C VAL A 5 -0.04 0.08 3.33
N ALA A 6 -0.53 0.39 4.53
CA ALA A 6 -0.10 -0.19 5.80
C ALA A 6 -1.33 -0.62 6.64
N PRO A 7 -1.41 -1.87 7.14
CA PRO A 7 -2.64 -2.40 7.74
C PRO A 7 -3.22 -1.64 8.93
N THR A 8 -2.39 -0.95 9.70
CA THR A 8 -2.82 -0.18 10.88
C THR A 8 -3.19 1.27 10.55
N LEU A 9 -2.85 1.76 9.36
CA LEU A 9 -3.11 3.13 8.92
C LEU A 9 -4.25 3.22 7.90
N LEU A 10 -4.30 2.26 6.98
CA LEU A 10 -5.22 2.27 5.85
C LEU A 10 -5.91 0.93 5.79
N LYS A 11 -7.20 0.92 6.14
CA LYS A 11 -8.05 -0.25 5.93
C LYS A 11 -8.52 -0.31 4.48
N LYS A 12 -9.13 -1.43 4.09
CA LYS A 12 -9.66 -1.63 2.73
C LYS A 12 -10.58 -0.47 2.31
N GLU A 13 -11.45 -0.02 3.21
CA GLU A 13 -12.43 1.03 2.97
C GLU A 13 -11.75 2.37 2.68
N ASP A 14 -10.68 2.69 3.41
CA ASP A 14 -9.90 3.92 3.22
C ASP A 14 -9.19 3.90 1.87
N ILE A 15 -8.60 2.75 1.51
CA ILE A 15 -7.96 2.56 0.20
C ILE A 15 -8.96 2.77 -0.94
N LEU A 16 -10.18 2.24 -0.81
CA LEU A 16 -11.23 2.43 -1.82
C LEU A 16 -11.67 3.89 -1.92
N LYS A 17 -11.78 4.62 -0.81
CA LYS A 17 -12.07 6.07 -0.85
C LYS A 17 -11.00 6.84 -1.60
N ILE A 18 -9.71 6.56 -1.32
CA ILE A 18 -8.59 7.17 -2.04
C ILE A 18 -8.66 6.87 -3.53
N VAL A 19 -8.97 5.63 -3.92
CA VAL A 19 -9.14 5.23 -5.32
C VAL A 19 -10.22 6.07 -6.01
N HIS A 20 -11.37 6.26 -5.37
CA HIS A 20 -12.46 7.08 -5.93
C HIS A 20 -12.08 8.55 -6.06
N TRP A 21 -11.33 9.12 -5.11
CA TRP A 21 -10.86 10.51 -5.20
C TRP A 21 -9.81 10.73 -6.29
N ILE A 22 -9.03 9.71 -6.61
CA ILE A 22 -7.94 9.79 -7.59
C ILE A 22 -8.40 9.39 -9.00
N ALA A 23 -9.50 8.64 -9.13
CA ALA A 23 -10.07 8.30 -10.43
C ALA A 23 -10.50 9.58 -11.19
N PRO A 24 -10.32 9.64 -12.52
CA PRO A 24 -9.85 8.58 -13.42
C PRO A 24 -8.37 8.73 -13.81
N ALA A 25 -7.45 8.99 -12.88
CA ALA A 25 -6.03 9.15 -13.21
C ALA A 25 -5.48 7.96 -14.04
N LYS A 26 -4.60 8.22 -15.02
CA LYS A 26 -4.12 7.17 -15.93
C LYS A 26 -3.53 5.91 -15.24
N LYS A 27 -2.75 6.11 -14.18
CA LYS A 27 -2.00 5.04 -13.52
C LYS A 27 -2.14 5.12 -12.00
N TYR A 28 -2.39 3.99 -11.36
CA TYR A 28 -2.39 3.83 -9.91
C TYR A 28 -1.43 2.74 -9.45
N VAL A 29 -0.67 3.00 -8.38
CA VAL A 29 0.30 2.06 -7.82
C VAL A 29 -0.05 1.79 -6.36
N LEU A 30 -0.35 0.52 -6.06
CA LEU A 30 -0.47 -0.01 -4.70
C LEU A 30 0.93 -0.42 -4.23
N GLN A 31 1.57 0.42 -3.42
CA GLN A 31 2.85 0.11 -2.82
C GLN A 31 2.62 -0.53 -1.45
N ASN A 32 3.16 -1.71 -1.21
CA ASN A 32 3.13 -2.30 0.11
C ASN A 32 4.11 -1.58 1.04
N PHE A 33 3.69 -1.34 2.28
CA PHE A 33 4.57 -0.86 3.32
C PHE A 33 5.67 -1.88 3.62
N LYS A 34 6.89 -1.42 3.90
CA LYS A 34 8.03 -2.26 4.27
C LYS A 34 8.49 -1.86 5.67
N GLY A 35 7.68 -2.19 6.68
CA GLY A 35 8.02 -1.98 8.09
C GLY A 35 9.16 -2.89 8.52
N GLY A 36 10.19 -2.32 9.16
CA GLY A 36 11.19 -3.02 9.98
C GLY A 36 12.13 -4.01 9.30
N GLN A 37 11.96 -4.31 8.01
CA GLN A 37 12.86 -5.22 7.27
C GLN A 37 14.10 -4.45 6.80
N SER A 38 14.95 -4.05 7.75
CA SER A 38 16.33 -3.70 7.45
C SER A 38 17.18 -4.97 7.51
N PRO A 39 18.05 -5.24 6.51
CA PRO A 39 19.08 -6.26 6.64
C PRO A 39 20.18 -5.86 7.63
N TYR A 40 20.20 -4.59 8.06
CA TYR A 40 21.14 -4.05 9.03
C TYR A 40 20.39 -3.76 10.33
N GLU A 41 20.80 -4.43 11.40
CA GLU A 41 20.17 -4.43 12.73
C GLU A 41 20.08 -3.01 13.33
N ASP A 42 21.01 -2.13 13.00
CA ASP A 42 21.14 -0.78 13.57
C ASP A 42 20.58 0.36 12.69
N SER A 43 19.86 0.06 11.60
CA SER A 43 19.32 1.09 10.70
C SER A 43 17.78 1.03 10.64
N PRO A 44 17.08 1.79 11.51
CA PRO A 44 15.63 1.88 11.47
C PRO A 44 15.20 2.60 10.19
N ARG A 45 14.42 1.93 9.32
CA ARG A 45 13.86 2.54 8.10
C ARG A 45 12.69 3.49 8.37
N THR A 46 12.19 3.50 9.60
CA THR A 46 11.02 4.26 10.02
C THR A 46 11.40 5.20 11.15
N VAL A 47 10.88 6.44 11.09
CA VAL A 47 11.14 7.46 12.12
C VAL A 47 10.51 7.09 13.46
N ASP A 48 9.30 6.52 13.43
CA ASP A 48 8.63 6.01 14.63
C ASP A 48 8.84 4.48 14.72
N PRO A 49 9.52 3.98 15.78
CA PRO A 49 9.79 2.56 15.99
C PRO A 49 8.53 1.66 16.00
N LYS A 50 7.35 2.22 16.30
CA LYS A 50 6.09 1.46 16.24
C LYS A 50 5.81 0.90 14.85
N PHE A 51 6.33 1.56 13.81
CA PHE A 51 6.13 1.15 12.41
C PHE A 51 7.06 0.02 11.97
N GLU A 52 8.12 -0.29 12.72
CA GLU A 52 9.01 -1.41 12.42
C GLU A 52 8.30 -2.75 12.57
N LYS A 53 7.44 -2.84 13.59
CA LYS A 53 6.73 -4.07 13.94
C LYS A 53 5.47 -4.29 13.11
N ILE A 54 5.08 -3.32 12.27
CA ILE A 54 3.89 -3.46 11.42
C ILE A 54 4.20 -4.44 10.31
N LYS A 55 3.51 -5.59 10.36
CA LYS A 55 3.54 -6.56 9.28
C LYS A 55 2.87 -5.96 8.03
N PRO A 56 3.53 -5.98 6.87
CA PRO A 56 2.93 -5.55 5.61
C PRO A 56 1.67 -6.37 5.27
N TYR A 57 0.84 -5.83 4.37
CA TYR A 57 -0.24 -6.62 3.79
C TYR A 57 0.30 -7.84 3.04
N SER A 58 -0.45 -8.93 3.04
CA SER A 58 -0.10 -10.10 2.21
C SER A 58 -0.20 -9.75 0.72
N LYS A 59 0.55 -10.46 -0.11
CA LYS A 59 0.47 -10.29 -1.57
C LYS A 59 -0.95 -10.57 -2.08
N ASP A 60 -1.61 -11.60 -1.53
CA ASP A 60 -2.98 -11.95 -1.92
C ASP A 60 -3.98 -10.84 -1.64
N PHE A 61 -3.84 -10.15 -0.50
CA PHE A 61 -4.66 -8.99 -0.20
C PHE A 61 -4.45 -7.88 -1.24
N LEU A 62 -3.20 -7.57 -1.59
CA LEU A 62 -2.88 -6.55 -2.59
C LEU A 62 -3.40 -6.92 -3.98
N PHE A 63 -3.30 -8.19 -4.38
CA PHE A 63 -3.85 -8.64 -5.65
C PHE A 63 -5.39 -8.63 -5.65
N SER A 64 -6.03 -8.94 -4.52
CA SER A 64 -7.49 -8.78 -4.40
C SER A 64 -7.91 -7.32 -4.56
N LEU A 65 -7.16 -6.39 -3.96
CA LEU A 65 -7.38 -4.95 -4.12
C LEU A 65 -7.16 -4.50 -5.56
N GLN A 66 -6.06 -4.94 -6.19
CA GLN A 66 -5.76 -4.63 -7.58
C GLN A 66 -6.95 -4.98 -8.49
N LYS A 67 -7.52 -6.19 -8.35
CA LYS A 67 -8.70 -6.60 -9.13
C LYS A 67 -9.91 -5.69 -8.92
N ILE A 68 -10.15 -5.26 -7.69
CA ILE A 68 -11.27 -4.36 -7.34
C ILE A 68 -11.07 -2.98 -7.96
N ILE A 69 -9.83 -2.48 -8.02
CA ILE A 69 -9.54 -1.10 -8.44
C ILE A 69 -9.17 -0.97 -9.92
N SER A 70 -8.86 -2.08 -10.61
CA SER A 70 -8.56 -2.10 -12.05
C SER A 70 -9.59 -1.38 -12.93
N PRO A 71 -10.90 -1.44 -12.66
CA PRO A 71 -11.88 -0.70 -13.49
C PRO A 71 -11.77 0.82 -13.41
N PHE A 72 -11.07 1.39 -12.41
CA PHE A 72 -11.01 2.83 -12.19
C PHE A 72 -9.84 3.52 -12.92
N PHE A 73 -8.87 2.75 -13.43
CA PHE A 73 -7.63 3.27 -14.00
C PHE A 73 -7.17 2.43 -15.20
N GLU A 74 -6.48 3.03 -16.17
CA GLU A 74 -5.92 2.28 -17.31
C GLU A 74 -4.83 1.30 -16.86
N ILE A 75 -4.02 1.69 -15.86
CA ILE A 75 -2.90 0.90 -15.38
C ILE A 75 -2.94 0.81 -13.85
N VAL A 76 -3.03 -0.41 -13.32
CA VAL A 76 -2.88 -0.68 -11.88
C VAL A 76 -1.71 -1.61 -11.63
N GLN A 77 -0.78 -1.20 -10.77
CA GLN A 77 0.42 -1.97 -10.42
C GLN A 77 0.51 -2.20 -8.91
N VAL A 78 0.93 -3.40 -8.51
CA VAL A 78 1.34 -3.71 -7.12
C VAL A 78 2.87 -3.67 -7.03
N ARG A 79 3.41 -3.01 -6.00
CA ARG A 79 4.86 -2.87 -5.73
C ARG A 79 5.23 -3.16 -4.28
#